data_AF-A0A522DBT6-F1
#
_entry.id   AF-A0A522DBT6-F1
#
_cell.length_a   1.000
_cell.length_b   1.000
_cell.length_c   1.000
_cell.angle_alpha   90.00
_cell.angle_beta   90.00
_cell.angle_gamma   90.00
#
_symmetry.space_group_name_H-M   'P 1'
#
loop_
_entity.id
_entity.type
_entity.pdbx_description
1 polymer ?
#
loop_
_entity_poly.entity_id
_entity_poly.type
_entity_poly.pdbx_seq_one_letter_code
_entity_poly.pdbx_strand_id
1 'polypeptide(L)'
;MKYVHDNSIWKGFRALVVGLIVLAACPAMALEVSFLIGEVSVLREGVSVPASLSMPLNPGDMIVTGADGLVTLHYADGSEVKISEGTTLRVGSAATKDADSISVISGSVLTAFQKISKDAEDRKVYTPTTVCAVRGTKFAVTVSKGADSRVDLSEGKLDVHNPYGKVEVNPDEDVEVGVGEEPEKQDLKGSTRDWKAGRDQEFSKDPKEKSSKFRKYVGTLGDRSAKSSDNAGKLNSGMGKAGKSKAELEKTGAEIGELEENIKDDMMLSDNATSSIDGILKDFQSRKDDIYSNFLKVKEESNKVREQQKKNYESIMAVKQAYKKAYDEIMGTHKGMVDKIKGGMNKDSVKPPIEK
;
A
#
# COMPACT_ATOMS: atom_id res chain seq x y z
N MET A 1 37.51 53.70 61.58
CA MET A 1 36.81 52.71 62.45
C MET A 1 35.80 51.95 61.61
N LYS A 2 35.85 50.61 61.71
CA LYS A 2 34.81 49.60 61.40
C LYS A 2 34.29 49.41 59.96
N TYR A 3 34.70 48.26 59.40
CA TYR A 3 33.96 47.36 58.50
C TYR A 3 32.50 47.14 58.95
N VAL A 4 31.57 46.89 57.99
CA VAL A 4 30.72 45.67 57.89
C VAL A 4 30.15 45.56 56.45
N HIS A 5 30.14 44.33 55.93
CA HIS A 5 29.59 43.86 54.64
C HIS A 5 28.06 43.95 54.52
N ASP A 6 27.52 44.02 53.29
CA ASP A 6 26.47 43.07 52.89
C ASP A 6 26.47 42.82 51.37
N ASN A 7 26.38 41.54 51.00
CA ASN A 7 26.37 40.97 49.66
C ASN A 7 24.93 40.67 49.26
N SER A 8 24.42 41.28 48.20
CA SER A 8 23.21 40.80 47.52
C SER A 8 23.47 40.65 46.03
N ILE A 9 23.66 39.38 45.67
CA ILE A 9 23.81 38.80 44.35
C ILE A 9 22.41 38.73 43.73
N TRP A 10 22.14 39.37 42.60
CA TRP A 10 21.04 38.92 41.72
C TRP A 10 21.44 38.96 40.24
N LYS A 11 21.10 37.85 39.60
CA LYS A 11 21.65 37.31 38.35
C LYS A 11 20.95 37.95 37.14
N GLY A 12 21.73 38.40 36.16
CA GLY A 12 21.24 38.71 34.82
C GLY A 12 21.67 37.62 33.83
N PHE A 13 20.98 36.48 33.82
CA PHE A 13 21.19 35.43 32.81
C PHE A 13 20.23 35.67 31.65
N ARG A 14 20.73 36.20 30.53
CA ARG A 14 19.98 36.26 29.27
C ARG A 14 20.02 34.87 28.63
N ALA A 15 18.97 34.07 28.83
CA ALA A 15 18.78 32.84 28.10
C ALA A 15 18.31 33.16 26.67
N LEU A 16 19.17 32.88 25.70
CA LEU A 16 18.87 32.97 24.28
C LEU A 16 18.15 31.67 23.87
N VAL A 17 16.82 31.72 23.74
CA VAL A 17 16.02 30.59 23.27
C VAL A 17 16.17 30.50 21.75
N VAL A 18 17.03 29.59 21.30
CA VAL A 18 17.09 29.17 19.89
C VAL A 18 15.91 28.24 19.66
N GLY A 19 14.88 28.74 18.97
CA GLY A 19 13.74 27.94 18.54
C GLY A 19 14.20 26.86 17.57
N LEU A 20 14.11 25.60 17.99
CA LEU A 20 14.30 24.44 17.14
C LEU A 20 13.10 24.35 16.20
N ILE A 21 13.23 24.87 14.98
CA ILE A 21 12.24 24.62 13.92
C ILE A 21 12.38 23.14 13.57
N VAL A 22 11.53 22.31 14.15
CA VAL A 22 11.27 20.97 13.65
C VAL A 22 10.58 21.18 12.30
N LEU A 23 11.33 20.99 11.21
CA LEU A 23 10.74 20.72 9.91
C LEU A 23 9.88 19.48 10.07
N ALA A 24 8.59 19.67 10.32
CA ALA A 24 7.61 18.61 10.16
C ALA A 24 7.73 18.17 8.71
N ALA A 25 8.28 16.98 8.49
CA ALA A 25 8.12 16.30 7.22
C ALA A 25 6.61 16.30 6.94
N CYS A 26 6.20 16.98 5.88
CA CYS A 26 4.82 16.90 5.42
C CYS A 26 4.54 15.42 5.23
N PRO A 27 3.59 14.82 5.97
CA PRO A 27 3.29 13.42 5.75
C PRO A 27 2.89 13.24 4.29
N ALA A 28 3.29 12.11 3.73
CA ALA A 28 2.77 11.60 2.46
C ALA A 28 1.26 11.89 2.40
N MET A 29 0.85 12.49 1.29
CA MET A 29 -0.43 13.14 1.00
C MET A 29 -1.48 13.06 2.11
N ALA A 30 -1.82 14.22 2.70
CA ALA A 30 -2.97 14.30 3.57
C ALA A 30 -4.24 13.91 2.80
N LEU A 31 -4.92 12.87 3.28
CA LEU A 31 -6.24 12.43 2.83
C LEU A 31 -7.26 12.85 3.90
N GLU A 32 -8.29 13.57 3.49
CA GLU A 32 -9.32 14.05 4.42
C GLU A 32 -10.72 13.88 3.84
N VAL A 33 -11.72 13.92 4.73
CA VAL A 33 -13.13 13.96 4.35
C VAL A 33 -13.49 15.34 3.82
N SER A 34 -13.81 15.46 2.54
CA SER A 34 -14.19 16.74 1.90
C SER A 34 -15.70 16.93 1.79
N PHE A 35 -16.47 15.84 1.85
CA PHE A 35 -17.93 15.86 1.86
C PHE A 35 -18.47 14.61 2.55
N LEU A 36 -19.57 14.73 3.27
CA LEU A 36 -20.30 13.60 3.83
C LEU A 36 -21.79 13.90 4.01
N ILE A 37 -22.63 12.87 3.86
CA ILE A 37 -24.06 12.86 4.20
C ILE A 37 -24.45 11.45 4.67
N GLY A 38 -25.51 11.37 5.48
CA GLY A 38 -26.00 10.10 6.03
C GLY A 38 -25.08 9.51 7.10
N GLU A 39 -25.24 8.22 7.38
CA GLU A 39 -24.41 7.52 8.36
C GLU A 39 -23.02 7.22 7.79
N VAL A 40 -21.99 7.86 8.36
CA VAL A 40 -20.58 7.62 8.02
C VAL A 40 -19.77 7.52 9.31
N SER A 41 -19.01 6.43 9.46
CA SER A 41 -18.11 6.23 10.60
C SER A 41 -16.70 5.88 10.14
N VAL A 42 -15.73 6.23 10.97
CA VAL A 42 -14.32 5.84 10.83
C VAL A 42 -13.98 4.91 11.98
N LEU A 43 -13.59 3.69 11.67
CA LEU A 43 -13.01 2.73 12.60
C LEU A 43 -11.50 2.95 12.65
N ARG A 44 -11.02 3.48 13.78
CA ARG A 44 -9.61 3.76 14.04
C ARG A 44 -9.15 2.94 15.25
N GLU A 45 -8.17 2.07 15.05
CA GLU A 45 -7.60 1.23 16.11
C GLU A 45 -8.67 0.43 16.89
N GLY A 46 -9.72 -0.01 16.20
CA GLY A 46 -10.83 -0.78 16.78
C GLY A 46 -11.93 0.08 17.43
N VAL A 47 -11.79 1.41 17.45
CA VAL A 47 -12.80 2.33 17.95
C VAL A 47 -13.54 2.97 16.79
N SER A 48 -14.87 2.82 16.76
CA SER A 48 -15.72 3.48 15.77
C SER A 48 -16.07 4.89 16.24
N VAL A 49 -15.76 5.89 15.42
CA VAL A 49 -16.11 7.29 15.64
C VAL A 49 -16.92 7.83 14.46
N PRO A 50 -17.91 8.72 14.66
CA PRO A 50 -18.59 9.39 13.57
C PRO A 50 -17.60 10.18 12.71
N ALA A 51 -17.74 10.10 11.38
CA ALA A 51 -16.96 10.94 10.48
C ALA A 51 -17.41 12.39 10.56
N SER A 52 -16.51 13.32 10.27
CA SER A 52 -16.81 14.76 10.21
C SER A 52 -16.09 15.43 9.05
N LEU A 53 -16.60 16.58 8.61
CA LEU A 53 -15.99 17.36 7.55
C LEU A 53 -14.56 17.78 7.92
N SER A 54 -13.64 17.72 6.96
CA SER A 54 -12.21 17.99 7.12
C SER A 54 -11.51 17.07 8.14
N MET A 55 -12.11 15.92 8.45
CA MET A 55 -11.47 14.92 9.30
C MET A 55 -10.27 14.31 8.57
N PRO A 56 -9.04 14.41 9.11
CA PRO A 56 -7.88 13.76 8.52
C PRO A 56 -7.94 12.25 8.75
N LEU A 57 -7.57 11.50 7.71
CA LEU A 57 -7.52 10.05 7.72
C LEU A 57 -6.08 9.56 7.82
N ASN A 58 -5.89 8.50 8.59
CA ASN A 58 -4.61 7.88 8.86
C ASN A 58 -4.49 6.52 8.15
N PRO A 59 -3.27 6.05 7.85
CA PRO A 59 -3.03 4.68 7.43
C PRO A 59 -3.69 3.66 8.37
N GLY A 60 -4.49 2.76 7.80
CA GLY A 60 -5.23 1.73 8.51
C GLY A 60 -6.64 2.12 8.96
N ASP A 61 -7.03 3.39 8.85
CA ASP A 61 -8.42 3.79 9.11
C ASP A 61 -9.37 3.07 8.15
N MET A 62 -10.53 2.68 8.67
CA MET A 62 -11.59 2.06 7.88
C MET A 62 -12.84 2.92 7.91
N ILE A 63 -13.24 3.42 6.75
CA ILE A 63 -14.45 4.18 6.53
C ILE A 63 -15.60 3.22 6.23
N VAL A 64 -16.70 3.36 6.96
CA VAL A 64 -17.91 2.57 6.80
C VAL A 64 -19.09 3.50 6.55
N THR A 65 -19.75 3.35 5.40
CA THR A 65 -20.98 4.07 5.05
C THR A 65 -22.22 3.20 5.28
N GLY A 66 -23.25 3.79 5.88
CA GLY A 66 -24.56 3.18 6.06
C GLY A 66 -25.38 3.16 4.77
N ALA A 67 -26.68 2.85 4.88
CA ALA A 67 -27.58 2.72 3.73
C ALA A 67 -27.92 4.05 3.03
N ASP A 68 -27.72 5.17 3.72
CA ASP A 68 -27.88 6.55 3.21
C ASP A 68 -26.55 7.32 3.20
N GLY A 69 -25.44 6.62 3.51
CA GLY A 69 -24.12 7.22 3.69
C GLY A 69 -23.39 7.46 2.38
N LEU A 70 -22.98 8.69 2.12
CA LEU A 70 -22.07 9.03 1.03
C LEU A 70 -20.94 9.87 1.58
N VAL A 71 -19.71 9.60 1.14
CA VAL A 71 -18.53 10.37 1.56
C VAL A 71 -17.59 10.59 0.39
N THR A 72 -17.02 11.79 0.30
CA THR A 72 -15.92 12.09 -0.63
C THR A 72 -14.67 12.34 0.16
N LEU A 73 -13.59 11.69 -0.26
CA LEU A 73 -12.25 11.92 0.24
C LEU A 73 -11.47 12.74 -0.78
N HIS A 74 -10.63 13.64 -0.29
CA HIS A 74 -9.76 14.47 -1.11
C HIS A 74 -8.32 14.30 -0.68
N TYR A 75 -7.45 14.06 -1.66
CA TYR A 75 -6.00 14.05 -1.49
C TYR A 75 -5.41 15.43 -1.73
N ALA A 76 -4.32 15.75 -1.04
CA ALA A 76 -3.59 17.01 -1.26
C ALA A 76 -3.15 17.25 -2.73
N ASP A 77 -3.01 16.20 -3.54
CA ASP A 77 -2.64 16.30 -4.96
C ASP A 77 -3.83 16.65 -5.89
N GLY A 78 -5.05 16.79 -5.35
CA GLY A 78 -6.27 17.06 -6.12
C GLY A 78 -6.98 15.79 -6.61
N SER A 79 -6.56 14.61 -6.15
CA SER A 79 -7.30 13.37 -6.39
C SER A 79 -8.52 13.25 -5.49
N GLU A 80 -9.56 12.58 -5.99
CA GLU A 80 -10.82 12.37 -5.26
C GLU A 80 -11.23 10.90 -5.24
N VAL A 81 -11.83 10.49 -4.13
CA VAL A 81 -12.47 9.16 -3.97
C VAL A 81 -13.87 9.37 -3.44
N LYS A 82 -14.88 9.06 -4.24
CA LYS A 82 -16.30 9.08 -3.86
C LYS A 82 -16.71 7.68 -3.44
N ILE A 83 -17.24 7.56 -2.23
CA ILE A 83 -17.59 6.30 -1.58
C ILE A 83 -19.12 6.27 -1.46
N SER A 84 -19.73 5.23 -2.04
CA SER A 84 -21.18 5.06 -2.08
C SER A 84 -21.71 4.42 -0.79
N GLU A 85 -23.03 4.28 -0.68
CA GLU A 85 -23.68 3.61 0.45
C GLU A 85 -23.23 2.15 0.63
N GLY A 86 -23.30 1.65 1.86
CA GLY A 86 -22.97 0.25 2.18
C GLY A 86 -21.53 -0.14 1.81
N THR A 87 -20.60 0.81 1.87
CA THR A 87 -19.20 0.63 1.48
C THR A 87 -18.30 0.57 2.71
N THR A 88 -17.36 -0.36 2.69
CA THR A 88 -16.25 -0.45 3.63
C THR A 88 -14.97 -0.24 2.86
N LEU A 89 -14.29 0.87 3.14
CA LEU A 89 -13.01 1.22 2.51
C LEU A 89 -11.95 1.38 3.59
N ARG A 90 -10.74 0.89 3.35
CA ARG A 90 -9.56 1.14 4.19
C ARG A 90 -8.62 2.12 3.49
N VAL A 91 -8.08 3.05 4.25
CA VAL A 91 -7.00 3.95 3.81
C VAL A 91 -5.67 3.24 4.02
N GLY A 92 -4.94 3.01 2.94
CA GLY A 92 -3.62 2.39 2.90
C GLY A 92 -3.45 1.22 3.86
N SER A 93 -2.36 1.23 4.62
CA SER A 93 -2.08 0.18 5.59
C SER A 93 -1.28 0.67 6.79
N ALA A 94 -1.76 0.33 7.98
CA ALA A 94 -1.03 0.53 9.22
C ALA A 94 0.28 -0.28 9.28
N ALA A 95 0.35 -1.43 8.59
CA ALA A 95 1.52 -2.31 8.63
C ALA A 95 2.70 -1.71 7.87
N THR A 96 2.45 -1.11 6.72
CA THR A 96 3.48 -0.46 5.88
C THR A 96 3.59 1.04 6.12
N LYS A 97 2.68 1.62 6.93
CA LYS A 97 2.53 3.07 7.16
C LYS A 97 2.34 3.85 5.85
N ASP A 98 1.67 3.21 4.90
CA ASP A 98 1.34 3.79 3.60
C ASP A 98 -0.05 4.42 3.68
N ALA A 99 -0.20 5.66 3.24
CA ALA A 99 -1.48 6.39 3.14
C ALA A 99 -1.96 6.57 1.70
N ASP A 100 -1.12 6.26 0.72
CA ASP A 100 -1.35 6.68 -0.67
C ASP A 100 -2.30 5.74 -1.41
N SER A 101 -2.44 4.50 -0.94
CA SER A 101 -3.36 3.51 -1.48
C SER A 101 -4.71 3.49 -0.76
N ILE A 102 -5.71 2.87 -1.37
CA ILE A 102 -6.99 2.55 -0.74
C ILE A 102 -7.35 1.09 -1.00
N SER A 103 -8.11 0.48 -0.09
CA SER A 103 -8.66 -0.86 -0.27
C SER A 103 -10.18 -0.82 -0.17
N VAL A 104 -10.87 -1.22 -1.24
CA VAL A 104 -12.32 -1.40 -1.24
C VAL A 104 -12.61 -2.82 -0.76
N ILE A 105 -13.16 -2.97 0.44
CA ILE A 105 -13.42 -4.30 1.04
C ILE A 105 -14.80 -4.82 0.59
N SER A 106 -15.78 -3.93 0.53
CA SER A 106 -17.14 -4.19 0.03
C SER A 106 -17.79 -2.86 -0.36
N GLY A 107 -18.73 -2.86 -1.31
CA GLY A 107 -19.44 -1.66 -1.72
C GLY A 107 -18.91 -1.09 -3.03
N SER A 108 -19.04 0.22 -3.25
CA SER A 108 -18.67 0.85 -4.53
C SER A 108 -18.00 2.20 -4.32
N VAL A 109 -16.94 2.44 -5.07
CA VAL A 109 -16.23 3.71 -5.11
C VAL A 109 -16.03 4.18 -6.53
N LEU A 110 -16.07 5.49 -6.73
CA LEU A 110 -15.63 6.16 -7.95
C LEU A 110 -14.38 6.98 -7.62
N THR A 111 -13.31 6.73 -8.36
CA THR A 111 -12.03 7.39 -8.13
C THR A 111 -11.67 8.30 -9.29
N ALA A 112 -10.99 9.40 -8.98
CA ALA A 112 -10.39 10.29 -9.96
C ALA A 112 -9.01 10.71 -9.45
N PHE A 113 -7.98 10.01 -9.92
CA PHE A 113 -6.61 10.25 -9.49
C PHE A 113 -5.87 11.14 -10.48
N GLN A 114 -5.10 12.10 -9.97
CA GLN A 114 -4.27 12.97 -10.79
C GLN A 114 -3.07 12.21 -11.38
N LYS A 115 -2.55 12.72 -12.51
CA LYS A 115 -1.30 12.21 -13.06
C LYS A 115 -0.15 12.60 -12.15
N ILE A 116 0.57 11.59 -11.67
CA ILE A 116 1.81 11.75 -10.91
C ILE A 116 3.02 11.91 -11.84
N SER A 117 4.13 12.42 -11.31
CA SER A 117 5.38 12.62 -12.05
C SER A 117 5.94 11.30 -12.60
N LYS A 118 6.93 11.38 -13.50
CA LYS A 118 7.52 10.16 -14.08
C LYS A 118 8.17 9.23 -13.07
N ASP A 119 8.70 9.81 -11.99
CA ASP A 119 9.51 9.13 -10.99
C ASP A 119 8.71 8.75 -9.72
N ALA A 120 7.40 9.03 -9.69
CA ALA A 120 6.54 8.64 -8.59
C ALA A 120 6.02 7.20 -8.78
N GLU A 121 5.92 6.44 -7.70
CA GLU A 121 5.30 5.12 -7.69
C GLU A 121 3.81 5.23 -8.06
N ASP A 122 3.32 4.30 -8.88
CA ASP A 122 1.92 4.26 -9.25
C ASP A 122 1.05 4.08 -7.99
N ARG A 123 -0.02 4.86 -7.90
CA ARG A 123 -0.98 4.73 -6.81
C ARG A 123 -1.72 3.41 -6.95
N LYS A 124 -2.07 2.76 -5.84
CA LYS A 124 -2.78 1.47 -5.90
C LYS A 124 -4.16 1.56 -5.29
N VAL A 125 -5.14 0.97 -5.97
CA VAL A 125 -6.45 0.65 -5.40
C VAL A 125 -6.52 -0.86 -5.29
N TYR A 126 -6.74 -1.35 -4.08
CA TYR A 126 -6.83 -2.78 -3.81
C TYR A 126 -8.28 -3.20 -3.63
N THR A 127 -8.56 -4.44 -3.97
CA THR A 127 -9.76 -5.17 -3.54
C THR A 127 -9.32 -6.43 -2.79
N PRO A 128 -10.23 -7.30 -2.35
CA PRO A 128 -9.86 -8.62 -1.87
C PRO A 128 -9.24 -9.50 -2.94
N THR A 129 -9.55 -9.28 -4.23
CA THR A 129 -9.17 -10.19 -5.33
C THR A 129 -8.16 -9.61 -6.30
N THR A 130 -7.92 -8.31 -6.31
CA THR A 130 -7.01 -7.70 -7.29
C THR A 130 -6.38 -6.39 -6.80
N VAL A 131 -5.31 -5.99 -7.50
CA VAL A 131 -4.61 -4.72 -7.39
C VAL A 131 -4.85 -3.96 -8.68
N CYS A 132 -5.24 -2.69 -8.56
CA CYS A 132 -5.34 -1.75 -9.67
C CYS A 132 -4.18 -0.75 -9.55
N ALA A 133 -3.20 -0.81 -10.44
CA ALA A 133 -2.11 0.17 -10.51
C ALA A 133 -2.53 1.38 -11.35
N VAL A 134 -2.59 2.53 -10.70
CA VAL A 134 -3.23 3.75 -11.16
C VAL A 134 -2.21 4.80 -11.54
N ARG A 135 -2.33 5.28 -12.78
CA ARG A 135 -1.58 6.43 -13.25
C ARG A 135 -2.47 7.44 -13.98
N GLY A 136 -3.05 8.35 -13.21
CA GLY A 136 -3.90 9.41 -13.75
C GLY A 136 -5.16 8.88 -14.41
N THR A 137 -5.96 8.11 -13.67
CA THR A 137 -7.15 7.43 -14.16
C THR A 137 -8.42 7.87 -13.43
N LYS A 138 -9.55 7.73 -14.12
CA LYS A 138 -10.88 7.77 -13.50
C LYS A 138 -11.56 6.44 -13.74
N PHE A 139 -11.95 5.78 -12.66
CA PHE A 139 -12.54 4.45 -12.73
C PHE A 139 -13.38 4.16 -11.50
N ALA A 140 -14.35 3.27 -11.66
CA ALA A 140 -15.15 2.74 -10.57
C ALA A 140 -14.61 1.37 -10.13
N VAL A 141 -14.69 1.09 -8.84
CA VAL A 141 -14.41 -0.23 -8.26
C VAL A 141 -15.61 -0.63 -7.42
N THR A 142 -16.14 -1.82 -7.68
CA THR A 142 -17.27 -2.37 -6.92
C THR A 142 -16.94 -3.76 -6.42
N VAL A 143 -17.19 -4.01 -5.14
CA VAL A 143 -16.89 -5.28 -4.47
C VAL A 143 -18.16 -5.83 -3.84
N SER A 144 -18.52 -7.06 -4.21
CA SER A 144 -19.67 -7.79 -3.68
C SER A 144 -19.41 -8.28 -2.25
N LYS A 145 -20.48 -8.70 -1.55
CA LYS A 145 -20.39 -9.37 -0.24
C LYS A 145 -19.61 -10.68 -0.30
N GLY A 146 -19.62 -11.34 -1.47
CA GLY A 146 -18.82 -12.52 -1.75
C GLY A 146 -17.37 -12.22 -2.12
N ALA A 147 -16.94 -10.96 -2.04
CA ALA A 147 -15.61 -10.44 -2.36
C ALA A 147 -15.19 -10.47 -3.83
N ASP A 148 -16.09 -10.82 -4.75
CA ASP A 148 -15.83 -10.62 -6.18
C ASP A 148 -15.77 -9.12 -6.48
N SER A 149 -14.90 -8.75 -7.42
CA SER A 149 -14.60 -7.37 -7.77
C SER A 149 -14.94 -7.07 -9.23
N ARG A 150 -15.41 -5.85 -9.48
CA ARG A 150 -15.63 -5.27 -10.80
C ARG A 150 -14.90 -3.93 -10.90
N VAL A 151 -14.25 -3.67 -12.02
CA VAL A 151 -13.50 -2.46 -12.31
C VAL A 151 -13.95 -1.90 -13.65
N ASP A 152 -14.41 -0.66 -13.67
CA ASP A 152 -14.94 0.00 -14.88
C ASP A 152 -14.08 1.25 -15.15
N LEU A 153 -13.29 1.24 -16.23
CA LEU A 153 -12.36 2.33 -16.54
C LEU A 153 -13.01 3.38 -17.44
N SER A 154 -13.09 4.62 -16.98
CA SER A 154 -13.65 5.73 -17.77
C SER A 154 -12.59 6.59 -18.45
N GLU A 155 -11.45 6.84 -17.78
CA GLU A 155 -10.37 7.66 -18.34
C GLU A 155 -8.99 7.13 -17.94
N GLY A 156 -8.02 7.22 -18.86
CA GLY A 156 -6.63 6.86 -18.61
C GLY A 156 -6.29 5.44 -19.02
N LYS A 157 -5.40 4.79 -18.28
CA LYS A 157 -4.93 3.41 -18.49
C LYS A 157 -4.67 2.76 -17.15
N LEU A 158 -5.14 1.54 -16.97
CA LEU A 158 -5.09 0.83 -15.70
C LEU A 158 -4.47 -0.57 -15.89
N ASP A 159 -3.52 -0.94 -15.05
CA ASP A 159 -3.08 -2.34 -14.93
C ASP A 159 -3.85 -2.98 -13.77
N VAL A 160 -4.51 -4.10 -14.05
CA VAL A 160 -5.27 -4.86 -13.06
C VAL A 160 -4.64 -6.24 -12.96
N HIS A 161 -4.08 -6.55 -11.80
CA HIS A 161 -3.32 -7.77 -11.60
C HIS A 161 -3.63 -8.45 -10.27
N ASN A 162 -3.34 -9.74 -10.21
CA ASN A 162 -3.36 -10.52 -9.00
C ASN A 162 -2.41 -11.73 -9.14
N PRO A 163 -2.33 -12.64 -8.15
CA PRO A 163 -1.50 -13.84 -8.22
C PRO A 163 -1.73 -14.77 -9.40
N TYR A 164 -2.87 -14.67 -10.09
CA TYR A 164 -3.30 -15.57 -11.15
C TYR A 164 -3.04 -15.01 -12.55
N GLY A 165 -3.04 -13.68 -12.70
CA GLY A 165 -2.84 -13.05 -14.00
C GLY A 165 -2.84 -11.53 -13.93
N LYS A 166 -2.70 -10.91 -15.08
CA LYS A 166 -2.76 -9.45 -15.24
C LYS A 166 -3.43 -9.08 -16.55
N VAL A 167 -4.09 -7.93 -16.54
CA VAL A 167 -4.75 -7.37 -17.71
C VAL A 167 -4.57 -5.85 -17.73
N GLU A 168 -4.26 -5.34 -18.92
CA GLU A 168 -4.26 -3.91 -19.17
C GLU A 168 -5.64 -3.47 -19.64
N VAL A 169 -6.21 -2.48 -18.96
CA VAL A 169 -7.56 -1.96 -19.19
C VAL A 169 -7.47 -0.57 -19.83
N ASN A 170 -8.26 -0.39 -20.87
CA ASN A 170 -8.45 0.86 -21.61
C ASN A 170 -9.82 1.48 -21.28
N PRO A 171 -10.03 2.77 -21.59
CA PRO A 171 -11.33 3.41 -21.38
C PRO A 171 -12.46 2.61 -22.03
N ASP A 172 -13.60 2.58 -21.34
CA ASP A 172 -14.82 1.85 -21.70
C ASP A 172 -14.69 0.31 -21.70
N GLU A 173 -13.61 -0.23 -21.12
CA GLU A 173 -13.49 -1.66 -20.81
C GLU A 173 -13.82 -1.94 -19.33
N ASP A 174 -14.50 -3.04 -19.10
CA ASP A 174 -14.81 -3.55 -17.77
C ASP A 174 -13.98 -4.81 -17.46
N VAL A 175 -13.60 -4.98 -16.19
CA VAL A 175 -12.91 -6.18 -15.70
C VAL A 175 -13.67 -6.77 -14.52
N GLU A 176 -13.87 -8.09 -14.55
CA GLU A 176 -14.36 -8.85 -13.40
C GLU A 176 -13.27 -9.76 -12.84
N VAL A 177 -13.21 -9.86 -11.51
CA VAL A 177 -12.24 -10.71 -10.80
C VAL A 177 -12.94 -11.44 -9.66
N GLY A 178 -13.18 -12.74 -9.84
CA GLY A 178 -13.67 -13.62 -8.79
C GLY A 178 -12.59 -14.01 -7.77
N VAL A 179 -13.02 -14.53 -6.62
CA VAL A 179 -12.09 -15.04 -5.61
C VAL A 179 -11.30 -16.23 -6.15
N GLY A 180 -9.97 -16.07 -6.25
CA GLY A 180 -9.08 -17.13 -6.73
C GLY A 180 -9.03 -17.28 -8.26
N GLU A 181 -9.47 -16.27 -8.99
CA GLU A 181 -9.54 -16.23 -10.46
C GLU A 181 -8.66 -15.09 -10.99
N GLU A 182 -8.21 -15.19 -12.24
CA GLU A 182 -7.45 -14.10 -12.88
C GLU A 182 -8.36 -12.95 -13.31
N PRO A 183 -7.83 -11.72 -13.47
CA PRO A 183 -8.61 -10.61 -13.98
C PRO A 183 -8.98 -10.81 -15.46
N GLU A 184 -10.28 -10.76 -15.77
CA GLU A 184 -10.78 -10.96 -17.13
C GLU A 184 -11.58 -9.74 -17.62
N LYS A 185 -11.32 -9.31 -18.86
CA LYS A 185 -12.17 -8.30 -19.51
C LYS A 185 -13.54 -8.90 -19.81
N GLN A 186 -14.58 -8.15 -19.51
CA GLN A 186 -15.95 -8.56 -19.70
C GLN A 186 -16.74 -7.44 -20.39
N ASP A 187 -17.84 -7.79 -21.06
CA ASP A 187 -18.81 -6.81 -21.57
C ASP A 187 -19.96 -6.69 -20.55
N LEU A 188 -19.72 -5.96 -19.46
CA LEU A 188 -20.62 -5.95 -18.31
C LEU A 188 -21.76 -4.93 -18.50
N LYS A 189 -22.90 -5.43 -18.98
CA LYS A 189 -24.11 -4.62 -19.12
C LYS A 189 -24.73 -4.26 -17.76
N GLY A 190 -25.37 -3.09 -17.71
CA GLY A 190 -26.09 -2.61 -16.53
C GLY A 190 -25.21 -1.86 -15.54
N SER A 191 -25.81 -1.37 -14.45
CA SER A 191 -25.09 -0.57 -13.47
C SER A 191 -24.21 -1.45 -12.56
N THR A 192 -23.16 -0.87 -11.97
CA THR A 192 -22.34 -1.53 -10.93
C THR A 192 -23.18 -2.00 -9.74
N ARG A 193 -24.27 -1.28 -9.42
CA ARG A 193 -25.24 -1.64 -8.39
C ARG A 193 -25.99 -2.91 -8.73
N ASP A 194 -26.48 -3.05 -9.96
CA ASP A 194 -27.20 -4.25 -10.42
C ASP A 194 -26.26 -5.46 -10.46
N TRP A 195 -25.03 -5.27 -10.95
CA TRP A 195 -23.99 -6.29 -10.93
C TRP A 195 -23.72 -6.76 -9.50
N LYS A 196 -23.52 -5.83 -8.56
CA LYS A 196 -23.26 -6.15 -7.15
C LYS A 196 -24.42 -6.93 -6.54
N ALA A 197 -25.67 -6.51 -6.79
CA ALA A 197 -26.85 -7.20 -6.29
C ALA A 197 -26.94 -8.64 -6.84
N GLY A 198 -26.59 -8.86 -8.10
CA GLY A 198 -26.48 -10.19 -8.70
C GLY A 198 -25.46 -11.08 -7.99
N ARG A 199 -24.23 -10.59 -7.80
CA ARG A 199 -23.15 -11.34 -7.10
C ARG A 199 -23.49 -11.59 -5.64
N ASP A 200 -24.13 -10.65 -4.96
CA ASP A 200 -24.59 -10.82 -3.58
C ASP A 200 -25.67 -11.91 -3.48
N GLN A 201 -26.57 -11.99 -4.46
CA GLN A 201 -27.59 -13.03 -4.53
C GLN A 201 -26.98 -14.40 -4.82
N GLU A 202 -26.01 -14.48 -5.72
CA GLU A 202 -25.26 -15.72 -6.01
C GLU A 202 -24.53 -16.24 -4.78
N PHE A 203 -23.81 -15.36 -4.08
CA PHE A 203 -23.15 -15.70 -2.82
C PHE A 203 -24.15 -16.19 -1.76
N SER A 204 -25.33 -15.57 -1.67
CA SER A 204 -26.36 -15.98 -0.71
C SER A 204 -26.92 -17.38 -1.01
N LYS A 205 -26.94 -17.79 -2.29
CA LYS A 205 -27.40 -19.12 -2.72
C LYS A 205 -26.35 -20.21 -2.46
N ASP A 206 -25.07 -19.94 -2.71
CA ASP A 206 -23.99 -20.89 -2.46
C ASP A 206 -22.78 -20.28 -1.72
N PRO A 207 -22.93 -20.01 -0.41
CA PRO A 207 -21.82 -19.51 0.39
C PRO A 207 -20.73 -20.57 0.63
N LYS A 208 -21.05 -21.86 0.45
CA LYS A 208 -20.11 -22.97 0.65
C LYS A 208 -19.10 -23.05 -0.48
N GLU A 209 -19.53 -22.88 -1.73
CA GLU A 209 -18.64 -22.72 -2.87
C GLU A 209 -17.68 -21.55 -2.63
N LYS A 210 -18.21 -20.41 -2.20
CA LYS A 210 -17.37 -19.22 -1.94
C LYS A 210 -16.32 -19.48 -0.85
N SER A 211 -16.67 -20.15 0.24
CA SER A 211 -15.69 -20.55 1.27
C SER A 211 -14.57 -21.44 0.72
N SER A 212 -14.88 -22.28 -0.27
CA SER A 212 -13.90 -23.17 -0.92
C SER A 212 -12.97 -22.39 -1.85
N LYS A 213 -13.50 -21.41 -2.60
CA LYS A 213 -12.70 -20.47 -3.40
C LYS A 213 -11.72 -19.68 -2.53
N PHE A 214 -12.20 -19.12 -1.40
CA PHE A 214 -11.33 -18.42 -0.46
C PHE A 214 -10.21 -19.30 0.09
N ARG A 215 -10.50 -20.56 0.44
CA ARG A 215 -9.47 -21.48 0.93
C ARG A 215 -8.35 -21.68 -0.10
N LYS A 216 -8.71 -21.92 -1.37
CA LYS A 216 -7.74 -22.04 -2.47
C LYS A 216 -6.94 -20.76 -2.65
N TYR A 217 -7.61 -19.61 -2.56
CA TYR A 217 -6.99 -18.30 -2.69
C TYR A 217 -5.97 -18.02 -1.57
N VAL A 218 -6.36 -18.23 -0.32
CA VAL A 218 -5.47 -18.11 0.84
C VAL A 218 -4.29 -19.08 0.74
N GLY A 219 -4.51 -20.31 0.29
CA GLY A 219 -3.43 -21.27 0.02
C GLY A 219 -2.43 -20.75 -1.02
N THR A 220 -2.92 -20.16 -2.11
CA THR A 220 -2.07 -19.57 -3.16
C THR A 220 -1.21 -18.42 -2.61
N LEU A 221 -1.79 -17.54 -1.78
CA LEU A 221 -1.06 -16.46 -1.10
C LEU A 221 -0.04 -17.03 -0.09
N GLY A 222 -0.35 -18.15 0.56
CA GLY A 222 0.58 -18.89 1.41
C GLY A 222 1.80 -19.42 0.64
N ASP A 223 1.58 -20.07 -0.51
CA ASP A 223 2.66 -20.59 -1.36
C ASP A 223 3.56 -19.46 -1.90
N ARG A 224 2.95 -18.33 -2.28
CA ARG A 224 3.68 -17.13 -2.71
C ARG A 224 4.49 -16.53 -1.57
N SER A 225 3.91 -16.46 -0.36
CA SER A 225 4.61 -16.03 0.85
C SER A 225 5.85 -16.88 1.12
N ALA A 226 5.76 -18.21 0.99
CA ALA A 226 6.91 -19.09 1.14
C ALA A 226 8.02 -18.79 0.10
N LYS A 227 7.65 -18.63 -1.18
CA LYS A 227 8.61 -18.27 -2.25
C LYS A 227 9.28 -16.92 -1.99
N SER A 228 8.53 -15.92 -1.53
CA SER A 228 9.06 -14.60 -1.21
C SER A 228 10.05 -14.65 -0.04
N SER A 229 9.78 -15.48 0.97
CA SER A 229 10.72 -15.75 2.07
C SER A 229 12.05 -16.33 1.55
N ASP A 230 11.98 -17.34 0.69
CA ASP A 230 13.17 -17.97 0.10
C ASP A 230 13.99 -16.96 -0.73
N ASN A 231 13.31 -16.12 -1.52
CA ASN A 231 13.96 -15.10 -2.34
C ASN A 231 14.63 -14.02 -1.49
N ALA A 232 13.98 -13.56 -0.40
CA ALA A 232 14.58 -12.62 0.53
C ALA A 232 15.85 -13.21 1.19
N GLY A 233 15.82 -14.49 1.57
CA GLY A 233 16.99 -15.20 2.11
C GLY A 233 18.16 -15.31 1.11
N LYS A 234 17.86 -15.58 -0.16
CA LYS A 234 18.86 -15.62 -1.25
C LYS A 234 19.49 -14.24 -1.47
N LEU A 235 18.68 -13.17 -1.51
CA LEU A 235 19.20 -11.81 -1.67
C LEU A 235 20.08 -11.41 -0.48
N ASN A 236 19.65 -11.70 0.75
CA ASN A 236 20.42 -11.40 1.96
C ASN A 236 21.80 -12.08 1.96
N SER A 237 21.83 -13.38 1.68
CA SER A 237 23.09 -14.15 1.63
C SER A 237 24.01 -13.74 0.46
N GLY A 238 23.43 -13.29 -0.66
CA GLY A 238 24.15 -12.83 -1.84
C GLY A 238 24.83 -11.46 -1.70
N MET A 239 24.52 -10.68 -0.65
CA MET A 239 25.06 -9.33 -0.47
C MET A 239 26.46 -9.30 0.17
N GLY A 240 26.87 -10.34 0.90
CA GLY A 240 28.18 -10.41 1.55
C GLY A 240 29.37 -10.76 0.63
N LYS A 241 29.13 -11.00 -0.67
CA LYS A 241 30.19 -11.35 -1.62
C LYS A 241 30.92 -10.10 -2.09
N ALA A 242 32.17 -9.93 -1.66
CA ALA A 242 33.05 -8.84 -2.07
C ALA A 242 33.26 -8.81 -3.59
N GLY A 243 33.31 -7.61 -4.18
CA GLY A 243 33.67 -7.41 -5.59
C GLY A 243 32.52 -7.13 -6.57
N LYS A 244 31.31 -6.79 -6.11
CA LYS A 244 30.20 -6.44 -7.01
C LYS A 244 30.49 -5.16 -7.79
N SER A 245 30.34 -5.24 -9.11
CA SER A 245 30.33 -4.10 -10.02
C SER A 245 29.08 -3.23 -9.83
N LYS A 246 29.12 -1.98 -10.32
CA LYS A 246 27.96 -1.08 -10.29
C LYS A 246 26.71 -1.71 -10.95
N ALA A 247 26.88 -2.38 -12.10
CA ALA A 247 25.78 -3.02 -12.80
C ALA A 247 25.14 -4.17 -12.00
N GLU A 248 25.95 -4.96 -11.29
CA GLU A 248 25.44 -6.03 -10.41
C GLU A 248 24.70 -5.47 -9.19
N LEU A 249 25.14 -4.33 -8.66
CA LEU A 249 24.44 -3.64 -7.58
C LEU A 249 23.10 -3.09 -8.08
N GLU A 250 23.07 -2.40 -9.22
CA GLU A 250 21.82 -1.91 -9.83
C GLU A 250 20.82 -3.04 -10.08
N LYS A 251 21.30 -4.19 -10.60
CA LYS A 251 20.47 -5.39 -10.76
C LYS A 251 19.94 -5.92 -9.43
N THR A 252 20.80 -6.02 -8.41
CA THR A 252 20.39 -6.46 -7.07
C THR A 252 19.34 -5.51 -6.48
N GLY A 253 19.51 -4.20 -6.68
CA GLY A 253 18.56 -3.18 -6.25
C GLY A 253 17.19 -3.34 -6.93
N ALA A 254 17.17 -3.63 -8.23
CA ALA A 254 15.94 -3.91 -8.97
C ALA A 254 15.24 -5.18 -8.45
N GLU A 255 15.98 -6.28 -8.23
CA GLU A 255 15.44 -7.53 -7.68
C GLU A 255 14.86 -7.33 -6.26
N ILE A 256 15.50 -6.50 -5.41
CA ILE A 256 14.97 -6.14 -4.09
C ILE A 256 13.67 -5.35 -4.21
N GLY A 257 13.63 -4.34 -5.09
CA GLY A 257 12.44 -3.51 -5.30
C GLY A 257 11.24 -4.32 -5.81
N GLU A 258 11.46 -5.18 -6.80
CA GLU A 258 10.41 -6.07 -7.34
C GLU A 258 9.91 -7.04 -6.26
N LEU A 259 10.79 -7.61 -5.44
CA LEU A 259 10.38 -8.51 -4.37
C LEU A 259 9.60 -7.78 -3.26
N GLU A 260 10.03 -6.57 -2.88
CA GLU A 260 9.32 -5.72 -1.92
C GLU A 260 7.91 -5.39 -2.41
N GLU A 261 7.77 -4.99 -3.68
CA GLU A 261 6.47 -4.68 -4.27
C GLU A 261 5.55 -5.90 -4.29
N ASN A 262 6.06 -7.06 -4.71
CA ASN A 262 5.30 -8.31 -4.70
C ASN A 262 4.86 -8.72 -3.28
N ILE A 263 5.75 -8.59 -2.28
CA ILE A 263 5.41 -8.87 -0.88
C ILE A 263 4.33 -7.91 -0.39
N LYS A 264 4.45 -6.61 -0.71
CA LYS A 264 3.47 -5.59 -0.32
C LYS A 264 2.10 -5.88 -0.94
N ASP A 265 2.05 -6.19 -2.22
CA ASP A 265 0.78 -6.51 -2.91
C ASP A 265 0.15 -7.79 -2.34
N ASP A 266 0.93 -8.85 -2.14
CA ASP A 266 0.44 -10.09 -1.53
C ASP A 266 -0.06 -9.87 -0.09
N MET A 267 0.57 -8.98 0.68
CA MET A 267 0.10 -8.57 2.01
C MET A 267 -1.24 -7.85 1.95
N MET A 268 -1.39 -6.86 1.06
CA MET A 268 -2.64 -6.10 0.94
C MET A 268 -3.79 -6.99 0.47
N LEU A 269 -3.54 -7.88 -0.49
CA LEU A 269 -4.51 -8.87 -0.95
C LEU A 269 -4.95 -9.79 0.20
N SER A 270 -4.01 -10.33 0.98
CA SER A 270 -4.34 -11.14 2.16
C SER A 270 -5.14 -10.37 3.20
N ASP A 271 -4.71 -9.14 3.54
CA ASP A 271 -5.37 -8.28 4.52
C ASP A 271 -6.82 -7.97 4.10
N ASN A 272 -7.05 -7.68 2.83
CA ASN A 272 -8.37 -7.37 2.28
C ASN A 272 -9.26 -8.62 2.20
N ALA A 273 -8.68 -9.76 1.83
CA ALA A 273 -9.37 -11.05 1.86
C ALA A 273 -9.82 -11.42 3.27
N THR A 274 -8.94 -11.31 4.29
CA THR A 274 -9.33 -11.56 5.69
C THR A 274 -10.41 -10.60 6.15
N SER A 275 -10.34 -9.33 5.77
CA SER A 275 -11.36 -8.33 6.15
C SER A 275 -12.73 -8.67 5.55
N SER A 276 -12.76 -9.19 4.34
CA SER A 276 -13.99 -9.69 3.70
C SER A 276 -14.53 -10.94 4.41
N ILE A 277 -13.64 -11.87 4.77
CA ILE A 277 -14.00 -13.05 5.57
C ILE A 277 -14.57 -12.65 6.93
N ASP A 278 -14.01 -11.61 7.57
CA ASP A 278 -14.54 -11.07 8.83
C ASP A 278 -15.95 -10.50 8.68
N GLY A 279 -16.21 -9.76 7.60
CA GLY A 279 -17.54 -9.28 7.25
C GLY A 279 -18.52 -10.43 7.04
N ILE A 280 -18.12 -11.45 6.28
CA ILE A 280 -18.93 -12.66 6.06
C ILE A 280 -19.19 -13.39 7.39
N LEU A 281 -18.18 -13.57 8.24
CA LEU A 281 -18.35 -14.25 9.53
C LEU A 281 -19.35 -13.53 10.42
N LYS A 282 -19.36 -12.19 10.41
CA LYS A 282 -20.35 -11.39 11.15
C LYS A 282 -21.77 -11.67 10.68
N ASP A 283 -22.00 -11.74 9.36
CA ASP A 283 -23.31 -12.01 8.78
C ASP A 283 -23.84 -13.42 9.10
N PHE A 284 -22.92 -14.40 9.27
CA PHE A 284 -23.27 -15.80 9.52
C PHE A 284 -23.18 -16.21 11.01
N GLN A 285 -22.71 -15.30 11.88
CA GLN A 285 -22.40 -15.59 13.29
C GLN A 285 -23.60 -16.13 14.09
N SER A 286 -24.81 -15.68 13.76
CA SER A 286 -26.03 -16.10 14.45
C SER A 286 -26.40 -17.56 14.18
N ARG A 287 -26.01 -18.10 13.03
CA ARG A 287 -26.42 -19.45 12.58
C ARG A 287 -25.50 -20.54 13.12
N LYS A 288 -24.21 -20.22 13.33
CA LYS A 288 -23.15 -21.14 13.79
C LYS A 288 -23.17 -22.50 13.10
N ASP A 289 -23.52 -22.50 11.82
CA ASP A 289 -23.66 -23.70 11.00
C ASP A 289 -22.30 -24.09 10.39
N ASP A 290 -22.33 -25.09 9.50
CA ASP A 290 -21.14 -25.54 8.76
C ASP A 290 -20.54 -24.42 7.90
N ILE A 291 -21.36 -23.48 7.43
CA ILE A 291 -20.87 -22.36 6.60
C ILE A 291 -20.04 -21.42 7.46
N TYR A 292 -20.53 -21.03 8.64
CA TYR A 292 -19.76 -20.25 9.60
C TYR A 292 -18.43 -20.96 9.95
N SER A 293 -18.50 -22.27 10.23
CA SER A 293 -17.32 -23.08 10.57
C SER A 293 -16.31 -23.17 9.42
N ASN A 294 -16.76 -23.19 8.17
CA ASN A 294 -15.88 -23.20 6.99
C ASN A 294 -15.14 -21.87 6.85
N PHE A 295 -15.82 -20.74 6.95
CA PHE A 295 -15.18 -19.42 6.89
C PHE A 295 -14.24 -19.18 8.08
N LEU A 296 -14.55 -19.72 9.26
CA LEU A 296 -13.67 -19.61 10.42
C LEU A 296 -12.32 -20.31 10.18
N LYS A 297 -12.34 -21.51 9.59
CA LYS A 297 -11.10 -22.23 9.21
C LYS A 297 -10.29 -21.44 8.17
N VAL A 298 -10.96 -20.86 7.17
CA VAL A 298 -10.30 -20.02 6.17
C VAL A 298 -9.65 -18.79 6.84
N LYS A 299 -10.33 -18.15 7.80
CA LYS A 299 -9.77 -17.02 8.56
C LYS A 299 -8.52 -17.43 9.34
N GLU A 300 -8.55 -18.58 10.01
CA GLU A 300 -7.40 -19.09 10.77
C GLU A 300 -6.18 -19.34 9.87
N GLU A 301 -6.39 -19.93 8.69
CA GLU A 301 -5.34 -20.11 7.68
C GLU A 301 -4.82 -18.76 7.16
N SER A 302 -5.74 -17.83 6.85
CA SER A 302 -5.42 -16.50 6.36
C SER A 302 -4.57 -15.70 7.35
N ASN A 303 -4.89 -15.77 8.65
CA ASN A 303 -4.11 -15.13 9.70
C ASN A 303 -2.67 -15.65 9.78
N LYS A 304 -2.46 -16.96 9.61
CA LYS A 304 -1.12 -17.56 9.58
C LYS A 304 -0.31 -17.07 8.37
N VAL A 305 -0.94 -17.01 7.20
CA VAL A 305 -0.30 -16.49 5.97
C VAL A 305 0.12 -15.04 6.18
N ARG A 306 -0.76 -14.19 6.71
CA ARG A 306 -0.49 -12.77 6.98
C ARG A 306 0.65 -12.55 7.97
N GLU A 307 0.70 -13.35 9.04
CA GLU A 307 1.79 -13.28 10.00
C GLU A 307 3.14 -13.58 9.32
N GLN A 308 3.19 -14.59 8.46
CA GLN A 308 4.39 -14.90 7.70
C GLN A 308 4.73 -13.81 6.66
N GLN A 309 3.75 -13.27 5.95
CA GLN A 309 3.98 -12.19 4.99
C GLN A 309 4.52 -10.93 5.68
N LYS A 310 4.07 -10.60 6.90
CA LYS A 310 4.64 -9.52 7.70
C LYS A 310 6.12 -9.76 8.01
N LYS A 311 6.49 -10.99 8.41
CA LYS A 311 7.90 -11.37 8.62
C LYS A 311 8.72 -11.26 7.34
N ASN A 312 8.14 -11.63 6.20
CA ASN A 312 8.81 -11.48 4.90
C ASN A 312 9.05 -10.00 4.57
N TYR A 313 8.08 -9.14 4.83
CA TYR A 313 8.22 -7.69 4.62
C TYR A 313 9.30 -7.09 5.53
N GLU A 314 9.31 -7.42 6.81
CA GLU A 314 10.38 -6.99 7.72
C GLU A 314 11.76 -7.48 7.25
N SER A 315 11.83 -8.72 6.72
CA SER A 315 13.07 -9.31 6.19
C SER A 315 13.56 -8.57 4.94
N ILE A 316 12.69 -8.30 3.95
CA ILE A 316 13.10 -7.59 2.73
C ILE A 316 13.46 -6.13 3.03
N MET A 317 12.81 -5.49 4.00
CA MET A 317 13.19 -4.15 4.45
C MET A 317 14.59 -4.12 5.08
N ALA A 318 14.94 -5.14 5.87
CA ALA A 318 16.30 -5.28 6.40
C ALA A 318 17.34 -5.51 5.28
N VAL A 319 17.01 -6.34 4.28
CA VAL A 319 17.85 -6.55 3.08
C VAL A 319 18.05 -5.25 2.31
N LYS A 320 16.97 -4.50 2.06
CA LYS A 320 17.02 -3.19 1.38
C LYS A 320 17.89 -2.18 2.13
N GLN A 321 17.78 -2.13 3.45
CA GLN A 321 18.61 -1.26 4.29
C GLN A 321 20.09 -1.64 4.22
N ALA A 322 20.41 -2.94 4.34
CA ALA A 322 21.78 -3.43 4.21
C ALA A 322 22.34 -3.17 2.80
N TYR A 323 21.51 -3.28 1.77
CA TYR A 323 21.89 -3.03 0.38
C TYR A 323 22.24 -1.56 0.18
N LYS A 324 21.38 -0.65 0.67
CA LYS A 324 21.63 0.79 0.60
C LYS A 324 22.95 1.16 1.27
N LYS A 325 23.21 0.61 2.46
CA LYS A 325 24.48 0.85 3.17
C LYS A 325 25.69 0.36 2.36
N ALA A 326 25.64 -0.86 1.83
CA ALA A 326 26.72 -1.43 1.01
C ALA A 326 26.95 -0.63 -0.28
N TYR A 327 25.87 -0.21 -0.93
CA TYR A 327 25.92 0.62 -2.13
C TYR A 327 26.61 1.97 -1.85
N ASP A 328 26.20 2.66 -0.77
CA ASP A 328 26.77 3.96 -0.39
C ASP A 328 28.26 3.85 -0.03
N GLU A 329 28.68 2.79 0.68
CA GLU A 329 30.08 2.53 1.01
C GLU A 329 30.94 2.31 -0.25
N ILE A 330 30.47 1.48 -1.19
CA ILE A 330 31.18 1.18 -2.44
C ILE A 330 31.28 2.43 -3.33
N MET A 331 30.16 3.14 -3.52
CA MET A 331 30.12 4.33 -4.37
C MET A 331 30.89 5.51 -3.77
N GLY A 332 30.85 5.68 -2.45
CA GLY A 332 31.68 6.65 -1.72
C GLY A 332 33.18 6.36 -1.88
N THR A 333 33.57 5.09 -1.76
CA THR A 333 34.96 4.65 -1.96
C THR A 333 35.41 4.87 -3.41
N HIS A 334 34.56 4.55 -4.40
CA HIS A 334 34.82 4.82 -5.81
C HIS A 334 35.02 6.31 -6.11
N LYS A 335 34.17 7.18 -5.57
CA LYS A 335 34.31 8.63 -5.71
C LYS A 335 35.66 9.11 -5.15
N GLY A 336 36.03 8.65 -3.96
CA GLY A 336 37.32 8.98 -3.34
C GLY A 336 38.54 8.49 -4.14
N MET A 337 38.48 7.30 -4.75
CA MET A 337 39.55 6.82 -5.64
C MET A 337 39.65 7.65 -6.93
N VAL A 338 38.52 7.97 -7.57
CA VAL A 338 38.49 8.80 -8.79
C VAL A 338 39.05 10.18 -8.51
N ASP A 339 38.72 10.78 -7.37
CA ASP A 339 39.22 12.10 -6.99
C ASP A 339 40.72 12.08 -6.70
N LYS A 340 41.25 11.02 -6.07
CA LYS A 340 42.71 10.83 -5.91
C LYS A 340 43.43 10.67 -7.25
N ILE A 341 42.88 9.89 -8.18
CA ILE A 341 43.46 9.71 -9.51
C ILE A 341 43.46 11.06 -10.27
N LYS A 342 42.36 11.82 -10.21
CA LYS A 342 42.26 13.15 -10.83
C LYS A 342 43.18 14.19 -10.18
N GLY A 343 43.34 14.15 -8.86
CA GLY A 343 44.25 15.05 -8.13
C GLY A 343 45.73 14.72 -8.31
N GLY A 344 46.07 13.46 -8.63
CA GLY A 344 47.43 13.03 -8.93
C GLY A 344 47.87 13.20 -10.39
N MET A 345 46.94 13.51 -11.31
CA MET A 345 47.28 13.79 -12.71
C MET A 345 47.83 15.22 -12.85
N ASN A 346 49.15 15.35 -12.98
CA ASN A 346 49.78 16.62 -13.36
C ASN A 346 49.46 16.93 -14.83
N LYS A 347 48.56 17.89 -15.07
CA LYS A 347 48.12 18.27 -16.42
C LYS A 347 49.23 18.90 -17.28
N ASP A 348 50.33 19.34 -16.67
CA ASP A 348 51.43 19.98 -17.38
C ASP A 348 52.47 18.99 -17.95
N SER A 349 52.44 17.72 -17.56
CA SER A 349 53.39 16.70 -18.06
C SER A 349 52.94 15.98 -19.34
N VAL A 350 51.79 16.37 -19.93
CA VAL A 350 51.17 15.68 -21.10
C VAL A 350 51.04 16.62 -22.31
N LYS A 351 51.69 17.79 -22.32
CA LYS A 351 51.74 18.63 -23.53
C LYS A 351 52.73 18.03 -24.53
N PRO A 352 52.29 17.62 -25.74
CA PRO A 352 53.23 17.18 -26.77
C PRO A 352 54.14 18.36 -27.18
N PRO A 353 55.39 18.08 -27.59
CA PRO A 353 56.31 19.14 -28.04
C PRO A 353 55.70 19.87 -29.24
N ILE A 354 55.63 21.19 -29.15
CA ILE A 354 55.28 22.02 -30.31
C ILE A 354 56.55 22.10 -31.15
N GLU A 355 56.64 21.31 -32.23
CA GLU A 355 57.67 21.51 -33.26
C GLU A 355 57.46 22.88 -33.93
N LYS A 356 58.53 23.66 -34.00
CA LYS A 356 58.56 25.02 -34.57
C LYS A 356 58.79 25.02 -36.07
#